data_AF-A0A2W4S081-F1
#
_entry.id   AF-A0A2W4S081-F1
#
_cell.length_a   1.000
_cell.length_b   1.000
_cell.length_c   1.000
_cell.angle_alpha   90.00
_cell.angle_beta   90.00
_cell.angle_gamma   90.00
#
_symmetry.space_group_name_H-M   'P 1'
#
loop_
_entity.id
_entity.type
_entity.pdbx_description
1 polymer ?
#
loop_
_entity_poly.entity_id
_entity_poly.type
_entity_poly.pdbx_seq_one_letter_code
_entity_poly.pdbx_strand_id
1 'polypeptide(L)'
;MFALKPHRSTEAAVADLLNYAAEVDDGVVVCKNGSFLAAWLYQGDDNASSTDAQREMVSFRINEALARLGNGWMIHVDAVRQGSPYYSDPKISHFPDPVTAAIDEERRRLFEGLGTMFEGYFLLTLTYFPPLLAQAKFTELMFDDETEKTDNKARTKNLLESFKREIASIESRLSSGLKMRRLQCHQSMTEEGRTVTYDELLQWLNYCITGVNHPIVLPSHPMYLDALIGGKEMWGGVIPKMGRHFI
;
A
#
# COMPACT_ATOMS: atom_id res chain seq x y z
N MET A 1 -19.04 29.43 -11.48
CA MET A 1 -18.43 28.99 -10.21
C MET A 1 -19.51 29.00 -9.16
N PHE A 2 -19.94 27.85 -8.65
CA PHE A 2 -21.03 27.78 -7.68
C PHE A 2 -20.59 28.38 -6.33
N ALA A 3 -21.44 29.22 -5.72
CA ALA A 3 -21.18 29.82 -4.41
C ALA A 3 -21.44 28.81 -3.29
N LEU A 4 -20.56 27.81 -3.16
CA LEU A 4 -20.69 26.70 -2.20
C LEU A 4 -20.11 27.04 -0.81
N LYS A 5 -19.45 28.19 -0.67
CA LYS A 5 -18.84 28.65 0.59
C LYS A 5 -19.81 28.71 1.77
N PRO A 6 -21.09 29.14 1.62
CA PRO A 6 -22.06 29.15 2.71
C PRO A 6 -22.52 27.75 3.16
N HIS A 7 -22.36 26.73 2.30
CA HIS A 7 -22.80 25.36 2.55
C HIS A 7 -21.67 24.45 3.02
N ARG A 8 -20.43 24.95 3.10
CA ARG A 8 -19.28 24.19 3.58
C ARG A 8 -19.11 24.42 5.07
N SER A 9 -19.19 23.33 5.86
CA SER A 9 -18.81 23.37 7.28
C SER A 9 -17.35 23.80 7.43
N THR A 10 -17.04 24.53 8.50
CA THR A 10 -15.67 24.91 8.87
C THR A 10 -14.96 23.84 9.71
N GLU A 11 -15.67 22.79 10.10
CA GLU A 11 -15.10 21.67 10.83
C GLU A 11 -14.20 20.82 9.93
N ALA A 12 -13.15 20.22 10.50
CA ALA A 12 -12.24 19.37 9.76
C ALA A 12 -12.95 18.07 9.36
N ALA A 13 -12.92 17.74 8.07
CA ALA A 13 -13.34 16.45 7.57
C ALA A 13 -12.22 15.41 7.68
N VAL A 14 -12.56 14.13 7.54
CA VAL A 14 -11.56 13.03 7.50
C VAL A 14 -10.48 13.30 6.45
N ALA A 15 -10.88 13.73 5.25
CA ALA A 15 -9.95 14.07 4.17
C ALA A 15 -8.94 15.16 4.57
N ASP A 16 -9.34 16.13 5.41
CA ASP A 16 -8.43 17.18 5.88
C ASP A 16 -7.34 16.61 6.80
N LEU A 17 -7.60 15.50 7.49
CA LEU A 17 -6.66 14.80 8.37
C LEU A 17 -5.74 13.83 7.62
N LEU A 18 -6.12 13.39 6.42
CA LEU A 18 -5.32 12.46 5.63
C LEU A 18 -4.14 13.17 4.98
N ASN A 19 -2.98 12.51 5.02
CA ASN A 19 -1.73 13.09 4.51
C ASN A 19 -1.49 12.79 3.02
N TYR A 20 -2.34 12.03 2.33
CA TYR A 20 -2.12 11.63 0.94
C TYR A 20 -2.49 12.76 -0.03
N ALA A 21 -1.53 13.25 -0.82
CA ALA A 21 -1.75 14.40 -1.69
C ALA A 21 -1.98 14.00 -3.14
N ALA A 22 -1.02 13.27 -3.73
CA ALA A 22 -1.02 12.96 -5.15
C ALA A 22 -0.22 11.69 -5.45
N GLU A 23 -0.53 11.03 -6.55
CA GLU A 23 0.32 9.97 -7.10
C GLU A 23 1.27 10.61 -8.11
N VAL A 24 2.57 10.47 -7.87
CA VAL A 24 3.61 11.17 -8.63
C VAL A 24 4.36 10.25 -9.58
N ASP A 25 4.29 8.94 -9.33
CA ASP A 25 4.83 7.86 -10.15
C ASP A 25 4.03 6.60 -9.83
N ASP A 26 4.11 5.57 -10.68
CA ASP A 26 3.34 4.34 -10.53
C ASP A 26 3.63 3.65 -9.18
N GLY A 27 2.61 3.58 -8.33
CA GLY A 27 2.73 3.04 -6.97
C GLY A 27 3.59 3.90 -6.05
N VAL A 28 3.69 5.22 -6.31
CA VAL A 28 4.35 6.20 -5.43
C VAL A 28 3.45 7.39 -5.16
N VAL A 29 3.04 7.51 -3.90
CA VAL A 29 2.23 8.65 -3.41
C VAL A 29 3.13 9.68 -2.74
N VAL A 30 2.95 10.94 -3.09
CA VAL A 30 3.47 12.08 -2.32
C VAL A 30 2.44 12.51 -1.29
N CYS A 31 2.90 12.77 -0.08
CA CYS A 31 2.09 13.24 1.02
C CYS A 31 2.11 14.77 1.15
N LYS A 32 1.11 15.36 1.83
CA LYS A 32 0.96 16.81 2.04
C LYS A 32 2.13 17.42 2.80
N ASN A 33 2.76 16.65 3.69
CA ASN A 33 4.00 17.05 4.38
C ASN A 33 5.27 16.91 3.50
N GLY A 34 5.17 16.39 2.27
CA GLY A 34 6.30 16.20 1.36
C GLY A 34 7.03 14.86 1.49
N SER A 35 6.52 13.90 2.28
CA SER A 35 7.04 12.53 2.28
C SER A 35 6.59 11.75 1.05
N PHE A 36 7.36 10.73 0.67
CA PHE A 36 6.98 9.75 -0.35
C PHE A 36 6.57 8.43 0.30
N LEU A 37 5.65 7.71 -0.31
CA LEU A 37 5.12 6.44 0.17
C LEU A 37 5.02 5.43 -0.97
N ALA A 38 5.44 4.20 -0.71
CA ALA A 38 5.24 3.04 -1.57
C ALA A 38 4.95 1.80 -0.71
N ALA A 39 4.27 0.80 -1.27
CA ALA A 39 3.92 -0.42 -0.55
C ALA A 39 4.05 -1.68 -1.40
N TRP A 40 4.22 -2.82 -0.70
CA TRP A 40 4.33 -4.15 -1.27
C TRP A 40 3.46 -5.12 -0.50
N LEU A 41 2.86 -6.06 -1.21
CA LEU A 41 2.46 -7.34 -0.62
C LEU A 41 3.72 -8.19 -0.45
N TYR A 42 3.83 -8.89 0.67
CA TYR A 42 4.90 -9.85 0.86
C TYR A 42 4.41 -11.16 1.47
N GLN A 43 5.12 -12.23 1.14
CA GLN A 43 4.89 -13.57 1.67
C GLN A 43 6.24 -14.20 2.00
N GLY A 44 6.42 -14.56 3.27
CA GLY A 44 7.52 -15.41 3.70
C GLY A 44 7.21 -16.89 3.46
N ASP A 45 8.24 -17.72 3.51
CA ASP A 45 8.04 -19.17 3.56
C ASP A 45 7.36 -19.59 4.87
N ASP A 46 6.76 -20.77 4.89
CA ASP A 46 6.06 -21.28 6.05
C ASP A 46 7.03 -21.44 7.23
N ASN A 47 6.91 -20.53 8.19
CA ASN A 47 7.78 -20.49 9.35
C ASN A 47 7.65 -21.77 10.19
N ALA A 48 6.49 -22.43 10.21
CA ALA A 48 6.28 -23.67 10.95
C ALA A 48 7.08 -24.85 10.38
N SER A 49 7.41 -24.80 9.09
CA SER A 49 8.17 -25.83 8.36
C SER A 49 9.63 -25.43 8.11
N SER A 50 10.07 -24.25 8.60
CA SER A 50 11.41 -23.71 8.37
C SER A 50 12.40 -24.15 9.44
N THR A 51 13.59 -24.57 9.01
CA THR A 51 14.72 -24.84 9.91
C THR A 51 15.25 -23.54 10.55
N ASP A 52 15.92 -23.66 11.69
CA ASP A 52 16.51 -22.49 12.36
C ASP A 52 17.53 -21.76 11.48
N ALA A 53 18.31 -22.48 10.67
CA ALA A 53 19.24 -21.88 9.72
C ALA A 53 18.54 -21.06 8.62
N GLN A 54 17.38 -21.50 8.14
CA GLN A 54 16.58 -20.73 7.18
C GLN A 54 16.00 -19.47 7.82
N ARG A 55 15.50 -19.56 9.06
CA ARG A 55 15.00 -18.39 9.82
C ARG A 55 16.10 -17.36 10.08
N GLU A 56 17.29 -17.82 10.41
CA GLU A 56 18.45 -16.95 10.62
C GLU A 56 18.85 -16.24 9.31
N MET A 57 18.86 -16.97 8.19
CA MET A 57 19.13 -16.38 6.88
C MET A 57 18.12 -15.29 6.51
N VAL A 58 16.82 -15.54 6.72
CA VAL A 58 15.77 -14.53 6.47
C VAL A 58 15.97 -13.31 7.36
N SER A 59 16.24 -13.52 8.66
CA SER A 59 16.52 -12.43 9.61
C SER A 59 17.74 -11.61 9.19
N PHE A 60 18.81 -12.27 8.75
CA PHE A 60 20.00 -11.61 8.22
C PHE A 60 19.68 -10.74 6.99
N ARG A 61 18.87 -11.23 6.05
CA ARG A 61 18.46 -10.48 4.85
C ARG A 61 17.59 -9.27 5.17
N ILE A 62 16.63 -9.43 6.09
CA ILE A 62 15.81 -8.31 6.57
C ILE A 62 16.72 -7.25 7.22
N ASN A 63 17.64 -7.67 8.09
CA ASN A 63 18.57 -6.74 8.71
C ASN A 63 19.46 -6.03 7.67
N GLU A 64 20.00 -6.74 6.68
CA GLU A 64 20.80 -6.15 5.60
C GLU A 64 20.01 -5.10 4.79
N ALA A 65 18.72 -5.37 4.56
CA ALA A 65 17.83 -4.45 3.86
C ALA A 65 17.49 -3.19 4.66
N LEU A 66 17.26 -3.34 5.97
CA LEU A 66 16.77 -2.25 6.82
C LEU A 66 17.90 -1.46 7.50
N ALA A 67 19.07 -2.06 7.74
CA ALA A 67 20.17 -1.43 8.47
C ALA A 67 20.73 -0.16 7.80
N ARG A 68 20.50 0.00 6.49
CA ARG A 68 20.92 1.18 5.72
C ARG A 68 19.91 2.32 5.72
N LEU A 69 18.69 2.08 6.23
CA LEU A 69 17.67 3.11 6.33
C LEU A 69 18.10 4.15 7.36
N GLY A 70 18.45 5.33 6.87
CA GLY A 70 18.81 6.46 7.71
C GLY A 70 17.59 7.18 8.29
N ASN A 71 17.81 8.43 8.70
CA ASN A 71 16.75 9.29 9.20
C ASN A 71 15.68 9.56 8.14
N GLY A 72 14.44 9.76 8.59
CA GLY A 72 13.30 10.09 7.73
C GLY A 72 12.54 8.89 7.18
N TRP A 73 13.05 7.66 7.35
CA TRP A 73 12.33 6.45 6.98
C TRP A 73 11.37 5.99 8.07
N MET A 74 10.20 5.54 7.65
CA MET A 74 9.19 4.90 8.46
C MET A 74 8.73 3.64 7.75
N ILE A 75 8.61 2.56 8.51
CA ILE A 75 8.22 1.25 8.02
C ILE A 75 6.94 0.84 8.75
N HIS A 76 5.91 0.49 8.01
CA HIS A 76 4.74 -0.19 8.54
C HIS A 76 4.71 -1.61 8.01
N VAL A 77 4.46 -2.55 8.93
CA VAL A 77 4.30 -3.97 8.64
C VAL A 77 2.91 -4.36 9.11
N ASP A 78 2.03 -4.63 8.16
CA ASP A 78 0.62 -4.89 8.41
C ASP A 78 0.31 -6.36 8.17
N ALA A 79 -0.29 -7.02 9.17
CA ALA A 79 -0.79 -8.38 9.07
C ALA A 79 -2.31 -8.35 9.00
N VAL A 80 -2.86 -8.43 7.80
CA VAL A 80 -4.29 -8.26 7.55
C VAL A 80 -5.00 -9.60 7.58
N ARG A 81 -6.17 -9.64 8.22
CA ARG A 81 -7.12 -10.75 8.15
C ARG A 81 -8.35 -10.30 7.39
N GLN A 82 -8.67 -10.96 6.29
CA GLN A 82 -9.85 -10.72 5.49
C GLN A 82 -10.75 -11.95 5.54
N GLY A 83 -12.08 -11.76 5.57
CA GLY A 83 -13.02 -12.87 5.47
C GLY A 83 -12.86 -13.57 4.12
N SER A 84 -12.61 -14.87 4.11
CA SER A 84 -12.44 -15.65 2.89
C SER A 84 -13.80 -15.75 2.19
N PRO A 85 -13.90 -15.33 0.92
CA PRO A 85 -15.21 -15.02 0.33
C PRO A 85 -16.11 -16.26 0.20
N TYR A 86 -15.59 -17.42 -0.22
CA TYR A 86 -16.32 -18.69 -0.33
C TYR A 86 -15.39 -19.76 -0.94
N TYR A 87 -15.74 -21.05 -0.83
CA TYR A 87 -15.09 -22.08 -1.65
C TYR A 87 -15.58 -21.97 -3.10
N SER A 88 -14.74 -22.29 -4.09
CA SER A 88 -15.12 -22.22 -5.51
C SER A 88 -16.33 -23.10 -5.84
N ASP A 89 -17.26 -22.55 -6.63
CA ASP A 89 -18.46 -23.26 -7.08
C ASP A 89 -18.07 -24.55 -7.83
N PRO A 90 -18.75 -25.69 -7.59
CA PRO A 90 -18.45 -26.95 -8.27
C PRO A 90 -18.39 -26.84 -9.81
N LYS A 91 -19.16 -25.92 -10.42
CA LYS A 91 -19.22 -25.75 -11.89
C LYS A 91 -17.97 -25.13 -12.48
N ILE A 92 -17.20 -24.38 -11.69
CA ILE A 92 -15.94 -23.77 -12.12
C ILE A 92 -14.71 -24.58 -11.68
N SER A 93 -14.91 -25.57 -10.82
CA SER A 93 -13.92 -26.57 -10.43
C SER A 93 -13.84 -27.69 -11.47
N HIS A 94 -12.71 -27.80 -12.19
CA HIS A 94 -12.51 -28.84 -13.20
C HIS A 94 -11.49 -29.89 -12.76
N PHE A 95 -11.97 -31.05 -12.32
CA PHE A 95 -11.15 -32.19 -11.91
C PHE A 95 -11.44 -33.39 -12.83
N PRO A 96 -10.56 -33.70 -13.79
CA PRO A 96 -10.83 -34.70 -14.82
C PRO A 96 -10.83 -36.14 -14.29
N ASP A 97 -10.16 -36.40 -13.16
CA ASP A 97 -10.15 -37.71 -12.52
C ASP A 97 -11.13 -37.75 -11.32
N PRO A 98 -11.80 -38.88 -11.09
CA PRO A 98 -12.83 -39.00 -10.06
C PRO A 98 -12.29 -38.94 -8.62
N VAL A 99 -10.99 -39.25 -8.42
CA VAL A 99 -10.39 -39.26 -7.09
C VAL A 99 -10.11 -37.83 -6.62
N THR A 100 -9.50 -37.01 -7.47
CA THR A 100 -9.26 -35.60 -7.19
C THR A 100 -10.58 -34.84 -7.09
N ALA A 101 -11.59 -35.18 -7.90
CA ALA A 101 -12.93 -34.63 -7.75
C ALA A 101 -13.55 -34.94 -6.37
N ALA A 102 -13.41 -36.18 -5.88
CA ALA A 102 -13.88 -36.56 -4.56
C ALA A 102 -13.10 -35.85 -3.43
N ILE A 103 -11.78 -35.68 -3.58
CA ILE A 103 -10.95 -34.93 -2.62
C ILE A 103 -11.38 -33.46 -2.55
N ASP A 104 -11.64 -32.82 -3.69
CA ASP A 104 -12.11 -31.43 -3.73
C ASP A 104 -13.49 -31.28 -3.08
N GLU A 105 -14.39 -32.23 -3.31
CA GLU A 105 -15.72 -32.22 -2.70
C GLU A 105 -15.67 -32.34 -1.17
N GLU A 106 -14.79 -33.18 -0.62
CA GLU A 106 -14.59 -33.26 0.83
C GLU A 106 -13.96 -31.97 1.40
N ARG A 107 -13.04 -31.33 0.66
CA ARG A 107 -12.49 -30.02 1.03
C ARG A 107 -13.55 -28.92 1.04
N ARG A 108 -14.43 -28.91 0.04
CA ARG A 108 -15.57 -27.98 -0.05
C ARG A 108 -16.49 -28.15 1.15
N ARG A 109 -16.93 -29.38 1.44
CA ARG A 109 -17.78 -29.69 2.60
C ARG A 109 -17.14 -29.27 3.92
N LEU A 110 -15.85 -29.53 4.08
CA LEU A 110 -15.11 -29.10 5.26
C LEU A 110 -15.09 -27.58 5.36
N PHE A 111 -14.74 -26.86 4.29
CA PHE A 111 -14.70 -25.40 4.27
C PHE A 111 -16.08 -24.79 4.61
N GLU A 112 -17.14 -25.26 3.97
CA GLU A 112 -18.51 -24.80 4.19
C GLU A 112 -19.02 -25.14 5.61
N GLY A 113 -18.56 -26.25 6.19
CA GLY A 113 -18.89 -26.65 7.56
C GLY A 113 -18.16 -25.87 8.66
N LEU A 114 -17.02 -25.23 8.36
CA LEU A 114 -16.19 -24.49 9.33
C LEU A 114 -16.71 -23.07 9.63
N GLY A 115 -17.73 -22.59 8.91
CA GLY A 115 -18.30 -21.25 9.11
C GLY A 115 -17.44 -20.14 8.53
N THR A 116 -17.27 -19.03 9.25
CA THR A 116 -16.50 -17.87 8.76
C THR A 116 -15.01 -18.14 8.77
N MET A 117 -14.43 -18.28 7.58
CA MET A 117 -12.99 -18.45 7.39
C MET A 117 -12.32 -17.10 7.13
N PHE A 118 -11.03 -17.00 7.47
CA PHE A 118 -10.22 -15.80 7.22
C PHE A 118 -8.96 -16.16 6.45
N GLU A 119 -8.67 -15.37 5.43
CA GLU A 119 -7.39 -15.37 4.73
C GLU A 119 -6.50 -14.24 5.27
N GLY A 120 -5.21 -14.52 5.36
CA GLY A 120 -4.21 -13.59 5.87
C GLY A 120 -3.25 -13.18 4.77
N TYR A 121 -2.92 -11.91 4.72
CA TYR A 121 -1.85 -11.40 3.86
C TYR A 121 -1.07 -10.30 4.58
N PHE A 122 0.18 -10.11 4.15
CA PHE A 122 1.07 -9.14 4.78
C PHE A 122 1.43 -8.03 3.81
N LEU A 123 1.47 -6.80 4.33
CA LEU A 123 1.93 -5.64 3.58
C LEU A 123 3.09 -4.94 4.28
N LEU A 124 3.99 -4.44 3.46
CA LEU A 124 5.08 -3.58 3.86
C LEU A 124 4.82 -2.21 3.23
N THR A 125 4.70 -1.17 4.04
CA THR A 125 4.61 0.22 3.56
C THR A 125 5.87 0.96 3.99
N LEU A 126 6.59 1.55 3.03
CA LEU A 126 7.73 2.41 3.29
C LEU A 126 7.33 3.85 3.03
N THR A 127 7.59 4.70 4.02
CA THR A 127 7.43 6.16 3.92
C THR A 127 8.78 6.82 4.14
N TYR A 128 9.17 7.73 3.25
CA TYR A 128 10.38 8.52 3.37
C TYR A 128 10.05 10.00 3.46
N PHE A 129 10.31 10.59 4.62
CA PHE A 129 10.25 12.01 4.86
C PHE A 129 11.65 12.60 4.66
N PRO A 130 11.90 13.32 3.54
CA PRO A 130 13.22 13.88 3.28
C PRO A 130 13.59 14.89 4.39
N PRO A 131 14.85 14.88 4.87
CA PRO A 131 15.27 15.77 5.93
C PRO A 131 15.06 17.25 5.56
N LEU A 132 14.66 18.06 6.54
CA LEU A 132 14.33 19.48 6.36
C LEU A 132 15.45 20.21 5.59
N LEU A 133 15.06 21.21 4.79
CA LEU A 133 15.93 22.03 3.93
C LEU A 133 17.22 22.51 4.61
N ALA A 134 17.23 22.71 5.94
CA ALA A 134 18.43 23.09 6.70
C ALA A 134 19.51 22.00 6.76
N GLN A 135 19.13 20.72 6.90
CA GLN A 135 20.08 19.60 6.85
C GLN A 135 20.57 19.36 5.42
N ALA A 136 19.67 19.42 4.44
CA ALA A 136 20.06 19.30 3.03
C ALA A 136 21.01 20.43 2.58
N LYS A 137 20.80 21.67 3.04
CA LYS A 137 21.74 22.78 2.82
C LYS A 137 23.08 22.57 3.50
N PHE A 138 23.12 21.97 4.70
CA PHE A 138 24.36 21.64 5.39
C PHE A 138 25.15 20.55 4.64
N THR A 139 24.46 19.56 4.08
CA THR A 139 25.03 18.54 3.19
C THR A 139 25.54 19.16 1.89
N GLU A 140 24.74 19.99 1.20
CA GLU A 140 25.14 20.73 0.00
C GLU A 140 26.34 21.67 0.26
N LEU A 141 26.45 22.28 1.44
CA LEU A 141 27.61 23.12 1.81
C LEU A 141 28.87 22.30 2.13
N MET A 142 28.72 21.05 2.56
CA MET A 142 29.83 20.12 2.87
C MET A 142 30.34 19.39 1.61
N PHE A 143 29.49 19.29 0.57
CA PHE A 143 29.83 18.80 -0.75
C PHE A 143 29.82 19.97 -1.73
N ASP A 144 30.87 20.79 -1.67
CA ASP A 144 31.08 21.97 -2.51
C ASP A 144 31.37 21.54 -3.96
N ASP A 145 30.34 21.08 -4.66
CA ASP A 145 30.36 20.88 -6.11
C ASP A 145 29.67 22.09 -6.76
N GLU A 146 30.41 22.80 -7.61
CA GLU A 146 30.03 23.99 -8.40
C GLU A 146 28.82 23.74 -9.33
N THR A 147 27.64 23.48 -8.76
CA THR A 147 26.41 23.29 -9.54
C THR A 147 25.45 24.45 -9.30
N GLU A 148 25.07 25.09 -10.39
CA GLU A 148 24.17 26.26 -10.42
C GLU A 148 22.91 26.04 -9.59
N LYS A 149 22.40 27.12 -8.99
CA LYS A 149 21.18 27.16 -8.15
C LYS A 149 20.07 26.32 -8.78
N THR A 150 19.89 25.11 -8.24
CA THR A 150 19.00 24.12 -8.81
C THR A 150 17.55 24.60 -8.68
N ASP A 151 16.81 24.64 -9.80
CA ASP A 151 15.39 24.97 -9.82
C ASP A 151 14.62 24.03 -8.86
N ASN A 152 13.64 24.56 -8.13
CA ASN A 152 12.86 23.81 -7.13
C ASN A 152 12.24 22.55 -7.73
N LYS A 153 11.84 22.58 -9.01
CA LYS A 153 11.30 21.42 -9.74
C LYS A 153 12.35 20.32 -9.93
N ALA A 154 13.58 20.69 -10.30
CA ALA A 154 14.67 19.75 -10.49
C ALA A 154 15.03 19.07 -9.16
N ARG A 155 14.99 19.81 -8.04
CA ARG A 155 15.17 19.25 -6.70
C ARG A 155 14.12 18.22 -6.33
N THR A 156 12.83 18.50 -6.53
CA THR A 156 11.76 17.53 -6.24
C THR A 156 11.89 16.28 -7.09
N LYS A 157 12.25 16.43 -8.38
CA LYS A 157 12.51 15.30 -9.26
C LYS A 157 13.68 14.43 -8.76
N ASN A 158 14.78 15.06 -8.34
CA ASN A 158 15.93 14.34 -7.79
C ASN A 158 15.58 13.58 -6.50
N LEU A 159 14.76 14.16 -5.62
CA LEU A 159 14.27 13.49 -4.42
C LEU A 159 13.40 12.27 -4.75
N LEU A 160 12.50 12.39 -5.72
CA LEU A 160 11.68 11.28 -6.18
C LEU A 160 12.54 10.16 -6.79
N GLU A 161 13.50 10.49 -7.65
CA GLU A 161 14.42 9.52 -8.23
C GLU A 161 15.29 8.83 -7.17
N SER A 162 15.76 9.58 -6.16
CA SER A 162 16.47 9.01 -5.02
C SER A 162 15.59 8.04 -4.25
N PHE A 163 14.35 8.43 -3.92
CA PHE A 163 13.39 7.55 -3.26
C PHE A 163 13.15 6.26 -4.05
N LYS A 164 12.91 6.37 -5.37
CA LYS A 164 12.72 5.22 -6.27
C LYS A 164 13.91 4.26 -6.27
N ARG A 165 15.14 4.80 -6.26
CA ARG A 165 16.36 3.97 -6.18
C ARG A 165 16.48 3.25 -4.85
N GLU A 166 16.19 3.93 -3.75
CA GLU A 166 16.25 3.33 -2.41
C GLU A 166 15.22 2.22 -2.24
N ILE A 167 13.96 2.46 -2.62
CA ILE A 167 12.92 1.41 -2.52
C ILE A 167 13.20 0.21 -3.43
N ALA A 168 13.74 0.43 -4.64
CA ALA A 168 14.15 -0.66 -5.52
C ALA A 168 15.32 -1.46 -4.91
N SER A 169 16.23 -0.78 -4.21
CA SER A 169 17.33 -1.43 -3.50
C SER A 169 16.85 -2.27 -2.31
N ILE A 170 15.86 -1.78 -1.57
CA ILE A 170 15.24 -2.51 -0.46
C ILE A 170 14.48 -3.73 -0.99
N GLU A 171 13.66 -3.55 -2.04
CA GLU A 171 12.93 -4.64 -2.70
C GLU A 171 13.88 -5.73 -3.18
N SER A 172 14.97 -5.37 -3.86
CA SER A 172 15.98 -6.31 -4.35
C SER A 172 16.65 -7.14 -3.25
N ARG A 173 16.87 -6.54 -2.06
CA ARG A 173 17.46 -7.26 -0.92
C ARG A 173 16.45 -8.17 -0.24
N LEU A 174 15.24 -7.66 0.00
CA LEU A 174 14.17 -8.42 0.65
C LEU A 174 13.65 -9.55 -0.24
N SER A 175 13.65 -9.39 -1.57
CA SER A 175 13.20 -10.41 -2.52
C SER A 175 14.02 -11.70 -2.48
N SER A 176 15.19 -11.68 -1.85
CA SER A 176 16.01 -12.87 -1.64
C SER A 176 15.46 -13.83 -0.56
N GLY A 177 14.67 -13.32 0.39
CA GLY A 177 14.09 -14.10 1.49
C GLY A 177 12.56 -14.02 1.59
N LEU A 178 11.93 -13.09 0.86
CA LEU A 178 10.49 -12.87 0.85
C LEU A 178 10.00 -12.78 -0.59
N LYS A 179 8.86 -13.38 -0.90
CA LYS A 179 8.16 -13.12 -2.16
C LYS A 179 7.47 -11.77 -2.04
N MET A 180 7.90 -10.80 -2.83
CA MET A 180 7.35 -9.44 -2.79
C MET A 180 6.67 -9.10 -4.09
N ARG A 181 5.59 -8.32 -3.99
CA ARG A 181 4.87 -7.76 -5.12
C ARG A 181 4.54 -6.32 -4.82
N ARG A 182 5.07 -5.40 -5.61
CA ARG A 182 4.80 -3.98 -5.47
C ARG A 182 3.32 -3.70 -5.78
N LEU A 183 2.71 -2.80 -5.00
CA LEU A 183 1.38 -2.29 -5.28
C LEU A 183 1.49 -1.20 -6.34
N GLN A 184 0.98 -1.50 -7.53
CA GLN A 184 1.10 -0.66 -8.73
C GLN A 184 -0.24 -0.54 -9.45
N CYS A 185 -0.28 0.38 -10.39
CA CYS A 185 -1.35 0.51 -11.35
C CYS A 185 -1.43 -0.71 -12.27
N HIS A 186 -2.64 -1.23 -12.48
CA HIS A 186 -2.91 -2.23 -13.50
C HIS A 186 -4.09 -1.81 -14.37
N GLN A 187 -3.96 -2.06 -15.68
CA GLN A 187 -5.02 -1.76 -16.64
C GLN A 187 -5.97 -2.94 -16.76
N SER A 188 -7.26 -2.63 -16.82
CA SER A 188 -8.31 -3.59 -17.09
C SER A 188 -9.29 -3.01 -18.11
N MET A 189 -9.84 -3.87 -18.95
CA MET A 189 -10.85 -3.48 -19.93
C MET A 189 -12.23 -3.76 -19.34
N THR A 190 -13.07 -2.75 -19.28
CA THR A 190 -14.46 -2.91 -18.85
C THR A 190 -15.27 -3.67 -19.89
N GLU A 191 -16.43 -4.21 -19.51
CA GLU A 191 -17.38 -4.84 -20.44
C GLU A 191 -17.82 -3.89 -21.57
N GLU A 192 -17.77 -2.59 -21.33
CA GLU A 192 -18.06 -1.53 -22.32
C GLU A 192 -16.88 -1.23 -23.27
N GLY A 193 -15.77 -1.97 -23.17
CA GLY A 193 -14.58 -1.78 -24.00
C GLY A 193 -13.72 -0.57 -23.62
N ARG A 194 -13.92 0.02 -22.43
CA ARG A 194 -13.09 1.14 -21.94
C ARG A 194 -11.92 0.63 -21.13
N THR A 195 -10.73 1.15 -21.38
CA THR A 195 -9.56 0.88 -20.55
C THR A 195 -9.61 1.74 -19.30
N VAL A 196 -9.62 1.11 -18.13
CA VAL A 196 -9.51 1.76 -16.82
C VAL A 196 -8.23 1.31 -16.13
N THR A 197 -7.58 2.24 -15.42
CA THR A 197 -6.41 1.94 -14.60
C THR A 197 -6.85 1.85 -13.15
N TYR A 198 -6.65 0.71 -12.51
CA TYR A 198 -6.88 0.52 -11.09
C TYR A 198 -5.55 0.66 -10.35
N ASP A 199 -5.56 1.36 -9.22
CA ASP A 199 -4.39 1.53 -8.37
C ASP A 199 -4.52 0.71 -7.07
N GLU A 200 -3.62 -0.24 -6.90
CA GLU A 200 -3.62 -1.13 -5.74
C GLU A 200 -3.16 -0.43 -4.45
N LEU A 201 -2.28 0.57 -4.56
CA LEU A 201 -1.81 1.34 -3.41
C LEU A 201 -2.94 2.20 -2.86
N LEU A 202 -3.72 2.88 -3.72
CA LEU A 202 -4.89 3.65 -3.32
C LEU A 202 -5.98 2.76 -2.74
N GLN A 203 -6.19 1.56 -3.31
CA GLN A 203 -7.08 0.55 -2.72
C GLN A 203 -6.62 0.16 -1.30
N TRP A 204 -5.32 -0.09 -1.11
CA TRP A 204 -4.77 -0.39 0.21
C TRP A 204 -4.97 0.76 1.20
N LEU A 205 -4.62 1.99 0.82
CA LEU A 205 -4.77 3.17 1.67
C LEU A 205 -6.25 3.41 2.01
N ASN A 206 -7.16 3.26 1.03
CA ASN A 206 -8.60 3.35 1.26
C ASN A 206 -9.09 2.28 2.22
N TYR A 207 -8.58 1.06 2.12
CA TYR A 207 -8.93 -0.02 3.03
C TYR A 207 -8.49 0.30 4.47
N CYS A 208 -7.26 0.80 4.66
CA CYS A 208 -6.77 1.25 5.97
C CYS A 208 -7.64 2.36 6.58
N ILE A 209 -8.19 3.25 5.76
CA ILE A 209 -9.03 4.36 6.23
C ILE A 209 -10.46 3.90 6.51
N THR A 210 -11.06 3.11 5.61
CA THR A 210 -12.50 2.90 5.55
C THR A 210 -12.96 1.51 5.98
N GLY A 211 -12.04 0.56 6.09
CA GLY A 211 -12.30 -0.86 6.34
C GLY A 211 -12.97 -1.60 5.19
N VAL A 212 -13.13 -1.00 4.00
CA VAL A 212 -13.74 -1.66 2.83
C VAL A 212 -12.69 -1.89 1.77
N ASN A 213 -12.48 -3.15 1.43
CA ASN A 213 -11.53 -3.54 0.40
C ASN A 213 -12.25 -3.54 -0.96
N HIS A 214 -12.00 -2.52 -1.78
CA HIS A 214 -12.55 -2.46 -3.13
C HIS A 214 -11.57 -1.78 -4.11
N PRO A 215 -11.62 -2.13 -5.41
CA PRO A 215 -10.79 -1.48 -6.41
C PRO A 215 -11.00 0.03 -6.46
N ILE A 216 -9.90 0.78 -6.60
CA ILE A 216 -9.91 2.23 -6.79
C ILE A 216 -9.38 2.53 -8.18
N VAL A 217 -10.15 3.28 -8.97
CA VAL A 217 -9.72 3.76 -10.29
C VAL A 217 -8.82 4.97 -10.10
N LEU A 218 -7.66 4.96 -10.76
CA LEU A 218 -6.77 6.10 -10.81
C LEU A 218 -7.43 7.24 -11.60
N PRO A 219 -7.66 8.43 -11.01
CA PRO A 219 -8.19 9.56 -11.76
C PRO A 219 -7.14 10.08 -12.76
N SER A 220 -7.60 10.65 -13.88
CA SER A 220 -6.70 11.15 -14.93
C SER A 220 -5.70 12.21 -14.45
N HIS A 221 -6.05 12.91 -13.37
CA HIS A 221 -5.15 13.80 -12.64
C HIS A 221 -5.09 13.29 -11.19
N PRO A 222 -4.05 12.54 -10.80
CA PRO A 222 -3.96 11.89 -9.49
C PRO A 222 -3.58 12.90 -8.40
N MET A 223 -4.48 13.84 -8.13
CA MET A 223 -4.36 14.90 -7.13
C MET A 223 -5.57 14.85 -6.20
N TYR A 224 -5.41 15.38 -4.98
CA TYR A 224 -6.44 15.39 -3.94
C TYR A 224 -6.87 13.96 -3.57
N LEU A 225 -5.88 13.07 -3.44
CA LEU A 225 -6.11 11.67 -3.11
C LEU A 225 -6.80 11.52 -1.75
N ASP A 226 -6.47 12.36 -0.78
CA ASP A 226 -7.18 12.49 0.49
C ASP A 226 -8.71 12.55 0.35
N ALA A 227 -9.23 13.33 -0.58
CA ALA A 227 -10.65 13.43 -0.84
C ALA A 227 -11.21 12.18 -1.56
N LEU A 228 -10.40 11.56 -2.43
CA LEU A 228 -10.77 10.35 -3.17
C LEU A 228 -10.92 9.15 -2.24
N ILE A 229 -9.93 8.89 -1.38
CA ILE A 229 -9.89 7.70 -0.53
C ILE A 229 -10.49 7.92 0.86
N GLY A 230 -10.67 9.17 1.29
CA GLY A 230 -11.26 9.56 2.57
C GLY A 230 -12.79 9.71 2.56
N GLY A 231 -13.49 9.18 1.56
CA GLY A 231 -14.91 9.43 1.29
C GLY A 231 -15.93 8.85 2.28
N LYS A 232 -15.55 8.52 3.52
CA LYS A 232 -16.47 8.06 4.56
C LYS A 232 -16.48 9.02 5.75
N GLU A 233 -17.68 9.21 6.31
CA GLU A 233 -17.87 9.95 7.56
C GLU A 233 -17.15 9.24 8.71
N MET A 234 -16.38 9.99 9.50
CA MET A 234 -15.83 9.49 10.76
C MET A 234 -16.47 10.23 11.92
N TRP A 235 -16.96 9.47 12.88
CA TRP A 235 -17.45 9.99 14.14
C TRP A 235 -16.41 9.65 15.21
N GLY A 236 -15.78 10.66 15.80
CA GLY A 236 -14.84 10.47 16.91
C GLY A 236 -15.53 10.31 18.26
N GLY A 237 -14.74 10.38 19.34
CA GLY A 237 -15.24 10.37 20.72
C GLY A 237 -15.23 8.97 21.36
N VAL A 238 -16.13 8.74 22.32
CA VAL A 238 -16.15 7.51 23.15
C VAL A 238 -16.53 6.26 22.36
N ILE A 239 -17.36 6.43 21.33
CA ILE A 239 -17.84 5.34 20.48
C ILE A 239 -17.51 5.72 19.03
N PRO A 240 -16.25 5.51 18.60
CA PRO A 240 -15.83 5.91 17.27
C PRO A 240 -16.53 5.09 16.20
N LYS A 241 -16.84 5.72 15.06
CA LYS A 241 -17.44 5.06 13.90
C LYS A 241 -16.77 5.50 12.61
N MET A 242 -16.65 4.56 11.67
CA MET A 242 -16.32 4.83 10.29
C MET A 242 -17.49 4.44 9.38
N GLY A 243 -18.15 5.45 8.81
CA GLY A 243 -19.46 5.33 8.17
C GLY A 243 -20.48 4.75 9.16
N ARG A 244 -20.96 3.55 8.86
CA ARG A 244 -21.95 2.83 9.69
C ARG A 244 -21.34 1.77 10.63
N HIS A 245 -20.02 1.61 10.61
CA HIS A 245 -19.34 0.58 11.40
C HIS A 245 -18.68 1.19 12.64
N PHE A 246 -18.78 0.50 13.76
CA PHE A 246 -18.04 0.83 14.98
C PHE A 246 -16.58 0.40 14.83
N ILE A 247 -15.67 1.18 15.42
CA ILE A 247 -14.22 0.91 15.46
C ILE A 247 -13.84 0.48 16.87
#